data_AF-A0A6A5AZZ1-F1
#
_entry.id   AF-A0A6A5AZZ1-F1
#
_cell.length_a   1.000
_cell.length_b   1.000
_cell.length_c   1.000
_cell.angle_alpha   90.00
_cell.angle_beta   90.00
_cell.angle_gamma   90.00
#
_symmetry.space_group_name_H-M   'P 1'
#
loop_
_entity.id
_entity.type
_entity.pdbx_description
1 polymer ?
#
loop_
_entity_poly.entity_id
_entity_poly.type
_entity_poly.pdbx_seq_one_letter_code
_entity_poly.pdbx_strand_id
1 'polypeptide(L)'
;MALAENAGLSPIDSLSAVRAQQIADNNPRLGIDCNQTGTFDMKEQHVFETLIGKQQQIQLATQVVRMILKIDDVMLEGSYA
;
A
#
# COMPACT_ATOMS: atom_id res chain seq x y z
N MET A 1 5.68 -2.19 0.27
CA MET A 1 7.01 -2.18 0.91
C MET A 1 6.90 -1.93 2.41
N ALA A 2 6.23 -0.86 2.86
CA ALA A 2 6.11 -0.51 4.28
C ALA A 2 5.74 -1.66 5.24
N LEU A 3 4.77 -2.52 4.90
CA LEU A 3 4.40 -3.65 5.76
C LEU A 3 5.54 -4.66 5.95
N ALA A 4 6.24 -5.01 4.86
CA ALA A 4 7.37 -5.94 4.92
C ALA A 4 8.53 -5.34 5.74
N GLU A 5 8.83 -4.06 5.51
CA GLU A 5 9.87 -3.33 6.24
C GLU A 5 9.58 -3.25 7.74
N ASN A 6 8.34 -2.88 8.12
CA ASN A 6 7.92 -2.82 9.51
C ASN A 6 7.88 -4.20 10.19
N ALA A 7 7.72 -5.27 9.42
CA ALA A 7 7.78 -6.65 9.90
C ALA A 7 9.22 -7.22 9.96
N GLY A 8 10.23 -6.44 9.57
CA GLY A 8 11.64 -6.87 9.52
C GLY A 8 11.98 -7.80 8.34
N LEU A 9 11.12 -7.85 7.31
CA LEU A 9 11.31 -8.64 6.10
C LEU A 9 11.99 -7.80 5.01
N SER A 10 12.69 -8.46 4.07
CA SER A 10 13.23 -7.81 2.87
C SER A 10 12.08 -7.31 1.98
N PRO A 11 11.87 -5.99 1.82
CA PRO A 11 10.69 -5.48 1.13
C PRO A 11 10.65 -5.84 -0.36
N ILE A 12 11.81 -5.97 -0.99
CA ILE A 12 11.93 -6.33 -2.41
C ILE A 12 11.62 -7.81 -2.61
N ASP A 13 12.23 -8.68 -1.79
CA ASP A 13 12.09 -10.12 -1.95
C ASP A 13 10.67 -10.57 -1.60
N SER A 14 10.12 -10.09 -0.48
CA SER A 14 8.76 -10.43 -0.05
C SER A 14 7.70 -9.94 -1.05
N LEU A 15 7.84 -8.72 -1.57
CA LEU A 15 6.89 -8.19 -2.57
C LEU A 15 6.98 -8.96 -3.88
N SER A 16 8.20 -9.30 -4.31
CA SER A 16 8.42 -10.03 -5.57
C SER A 16 7.88 -11.45 -5.49
N ALA A 17 8.11 -12.15 -4.38
CA ALA A 17 7.59 -13.48 -4.14
C ALA A 17 6.06 -13.51 -4.14
N VAL A 18 5.42 -12.64 -3.35
CA VAL A 18 3.95 -12.57 -3.27
C VAL A 18 3.35 -12.21 -4.63
N ARG A 19 3.93 -11.24 -5.35
CA ARG A 19 3.44 -10.84 -6.67
C ARG A 19 3.56 -11.96 -7.71
N ALA A 20 4.69 -12.68 -7.72
CA ALA A 20 4.88 -13.81 -8.62
C ALA A 20 3.80 -14.88 -8.37
N GLN A 21 3.50 -15.18 -7.12
CA GLN A 21 2.50 -16.17 -6.75
C GLN A 21 1.06 -15.70 -7.05
N GLN A 22 0.74 -14.42 -6.81
CA GLN A 22 -0.56 -13.84 -7.19
C GLN A 22 -0.84 -14.02 -8.69
N ILE A 23 0.18 -13.86 -9.54
CA ILE A 23 0.06 -14.03 -10.99
C ILE A 23 -0.04 -15.52 -11.36
N ALA A 24 0.81 -16.36 -10.79
CA ALA A 24 0.84 -17.80 -11.09
C ALA A 24 -0.48 -18.51 -10.71
N ASP A 25 -1.00 -18.21 -9.52
CA ASP A 25 -2.20 -18.83 -8.97
C ASP A 25 -3.48 -18.05 -9.31
N ASN A 26 -3.35 -16.89 -9.98
CA ASN A 26 -4.43 -15.93 -10.25
C ASN A 26 -5.25 -15.61 -8.98
N ASN A 27 -4.58 -15.50 -7.82
CA ASN A 27 -5.21 -15.35 -6.52
C ASN A 27 -4.86 -13.99 -5.89
N PRO A 28 -5.78 -13.01 -5.90
CA PRO A 28 -5.52 -11.67 -5.36
C PRO A 28 -5.50 -11.61 -3.81
N ARG A 29 -5.80 -12.72 -3.12
CA ARG A 29 -5.87 -12.77 -1.64
C ARG A 29 -4.51 -12.93 -0.96
N LEU A 30 -3.48 -13.23 -1.73
CA LEU A 30 -2.13 -13.39 -1.20
C LEU A 30 -1.58 -12.01 -0.79
N GLY A 31 -0.99 -11.92 0.39
CA GLY A 31 -0.46 -10.69 0.98
C GLY A 31 0.87 -10.92 1.71
N ILE A 32 1.35 -9.88 2.41
CA ILE A 32 2.58 -9.96 3.20
C ILE A 32 2.28 -10.61 4.54
N ASP A 33 3.01 -11.66 4.87
CA ASP A 33 2.95 -12.34 6.18
C ASP A 33 3.69 -11.54 7.25
N CYS A 34 3.03 -10.53 7.81
CA CYS A 34 3.63 -9.67 8.84
C CYS A 34 3.87 -10.41 10.16
N ASN A 35 3.11 -11.47 10.44
CA ASN A 35 3.15 -12.22 11.68
C ASN A 35 4.05 -13.47 11.62
N GLN A 36 4.72 -13.69 10.49
CA GLN A 36 5.63 -14.83 10.24
C GLN A 36 4.95 -16.19 10.53
N THR A 37 3.69 -16.31 10.12
CA THR A 37 2.86 -17.52 10.24
C THR A 37 3.22 -18.60 9.21
N GLY A 38 3.96 -18.25 8.15
CA GLY A 38 4.45 -19.15 7.12
C GLY A 38 3.54 -19.30 5.89
N THR A 39 2.41 -18.58 5.84
CA THR A 39 1.47 -18.57 4.69
C THR A 39 1.30 -17.14 4.16
N PHE A 40 1.07 -16.96 2.86
CA PHE A 40 0.71 -15.64 2.31
C PHE A 40 -0.81 -15.43 2.21
N ASP A 41 -1.64 -16.41 2.52
CA ASP A 41 -3.09 -16.27 2.38
C ASP A 41 -3.67 -15.41 3.52
N MET A 42 -4.07 -14.19 3.18
CA MET A 42 -4.65 -13.25 4.14
C MET A 42 -5.98 -13.74 4.73
N LYS A 43 -6.70 -14.64 4.03
CA LYS A 43 -7.92 -15.25 4.54
C LYS A 43 -7.61 -16.24 5.66
N GLU A 44 -6.57 -17.06 5.50
CA GLU A 44 -6.09 -18.00 6.53
C GLU A 44 -5.55 -17.25 7.75
N GLN A 45 -4.86 -16.13 7.52
CA GLN A 45 -4.37 -15.27 8.59
C GLN A 45 -5.46 -14.40 9.26
N HIS A 46 -6.70 -14.48 8.79
CA HIS A 46 -7.82 -13.64 9.25
C HIS A 46 -7.59 -12.12 9.12
N VAL A 47 -6.80 -11.70 8.11
CA VAL A 47 -6.53 -10.30 7.81
C VAL A 47 -7.52 -9.82 6.76
N PHE A 48 -8.53 -9.06 7.21
CA PHE A 48 -9.58 -8.53 6.34
C PHE A 48 -9.72 -7.01 6.49
N GLU A 49 -10.08 -6.36 5.38
CA GLU A 49 -10.53 -4.97 5.36
C GLU A 49 -11.86 -4.88 4.60
N THR A 50 -12.63 -3.83 4.87
CA THR A 50 -13.86 -3.58 4.13
C THR A 50 -13.55 -3.09 2.71
N LEU A 51 -14.32 -3.57 1.72
CA LEU A 51 -14.18 -3.12 0.34
C LEU A 51 -14.32 -1.60 0.22
N ILE A 52 -15.30 -1.02 0.93
CA ILE A 52 -15.55 0.43 0.95
C ILE A 52 -14.33 1.17 1.50
N GLY A 53 -13.71 0.65 2.57
CA GLY A 53 -12.50 1.24 3.14
C GLY A 53 -11.34 1.31 2.14
N LYS A 54 -11.04 0.20 1.46
CA LYS A 54 -9.99 0.18 0.42
C LYS A 54 -10.31 1.08 -0.78
N GLN A 55 -11.56 1.13 -1.22
CA GLN A 55 -11.98 2.04 -2.30
C GLN A 55 -11.76 3.51 -1.91
N GLN A 56 -12.19 3.90 -0.71
CA GLN A 56 -12.02 5.27 -0.21
C GLN A 56 -10.55 5.65 -0.05
N GLN A 57 -9.71 4.76 0.49
CA GLN A 57 -8.26 5.01 0.63
C GLN A 57 -7.62 5.39 -0.71
N ILE A 58 -7.92 4.65 -1.78
CA ILE A 58 -7.38 4.92 -3.13
C ILE A 58 -7.92 6.24 -3.70
N GLN A 59 -9.23 6.48 -3.54
CA GLN A 59 -9.87 7.70 -4.03
C GLN A 59 -9.32 8.96 -3.37
N LEU A 60 -9.20 8.94 -2.03
CA LEU A 60 -8.69 10.07 -1.26
C LEU A 60 -7.21 10.35 -1.57
N ALA A 61 -6.37 9.31 -1.66
CA ALA A 61 -4.97 9.48 -2.04
C ALA A 61 -4.84 10.16 -3.41
N THR A 62 -5.62 9.71 -4.40
CA THR A 62 -5.66 10.29 -5.74
C THR A 62 -6.19 11.74 -5.71
N GLN A 63 -7.21 12.02 -4.90
CA GLN A 63 -7.75 13.37 -4.74
C GLN A 63 -6.71 14.34 -4.19
N VAL A 64 -5.98 13.96 -3.14
CA VAL A 64 -4.93 14.77 -2.54
C VAL A 64 -3.84 15.08 -3.57
N VAL A 65 -3.35 14.06 -4.29
CA VAL A 65 -2.33 14.25 -5.34
C VAL A 65 -2.84 15.19 -6.43
N ARG A 66 -4.11 15.06 -6.86
CA ARG A 66 -4.71 15.98 -7.82
C ARG A 66 -4.81 17.41 -7.31
N MET A 67 -4.99 17.64 -6.01
CA MET A 67 -4.99 18.99 -5.45
C MET A 67 -3.58 19.57 -5.45
N ILE A 68 -2.57 18.79 -5.03
CA ILE A 68 -1.17 19.23 -4.98
C ILE A 68 -0.66 19.56 -6.39
N LEU A 69 -0.88 18.67 -7.36
CA LEU A 69 -0.42 18.87 -8.75
C LEU A 69 -1.13 20.02 -9.48
N LYS A 70 -2.25 20.53 -8.94
CA LYS A 70 -2.96 21.69 -9.49
C LYS A 70 -2.42 23.03 -8.99
N ILE A 71 -1.56 23.03 -7.97
CA ILE A 71 -0.93 24.24 -7.47
C ILE A 71 0.06 24.71 -8.53
N ASP A 72 -0.18 25.90 -9.08
CA ASP A 72 0.67 26.54 -10.09
C ASP A 72 1.56 27.63 -9.50
N ASP A 73 1.17 28.23 -8.37
CA ASP A 73 1.97 29.20 -7.62
C ASP A 73 1.83 29.03 -6.10
N VAL A 74 2.89 29.38 -5.36
CA VAL A 74 2.95 29.38 -3.90
C VAL A 74 3.47 30.73 -3.44
N MET A 75 2.57 31.58 -2.94
CA MET A 75 2.95 32.84 -2.30
C MET A 75 3.10 32.66 -0.79
N LEU A 76 4.21 33.16 -0.25
CA LEU A 76 4.47 33.22 1.20
C LEU A 76 4.49 34.69 1.62
N GLU A 77 3.64 35.07 2.57
CA GLU A 77 3.68 36.42 3.16
C GLU A 77 4.97 36.60 3.99
N GLY A 78 5.77 37.62 3.67
CA GLY A 78 7.02 37.96 4.38
C GLY A 78 8.34 37.65 3.65
N SER A 79 8.30 37.13 2.41
CA SER A 79 9.51 36.78 1.64
C SER A 79 10.08 37.91 0.76
N TYR A 80 9.49 39.11 0.84
CA TYR A 80 10.02 40.33 0.22
C TYR A 80 10.68 41.20 1.30
N ALA A 81 11.84 40.78 1.78
CA ALA A 81 12.75 41.58 2.61
C ALA A 81 14.17 41.46 2.05
#